data_AF-A0A9D6M219-F1
#
_entry.id   AF-A0A9D6M219-F1
#
_cell.length_a   1.000
_cell.length_b   1.000
_cell.length_c   1.000
_cell.angle_alpha   90.00
_cell.angle_beta   90.00
_cell.angle_gamma   90.00
#
_symmetry.space_group_name_H-M   'P 1'
#
loop_
_entity.id
_entity.type
_entity.pdbx_description
1 polymer ?
#
loop_
_entity_poly.entity_id
_entity_poly.type
_entity_poly.pdbx_seq_one_letter_code
_entity_poly.pdbx_strand_id
1 'polypeptide(L)'
;MPSASPLKNFRLTDHARLEMARRQISETEIAQILSAPEQTENVGSSRRIFQSRVVWGKTGKTYLLRVIVEIDRQPPEIVTV
;
A
#
# COMPACT_ATOMS: atom_id res chain seq x y z
N MET A 1 9.34 -14.85 -10.94
CA MET A 1 8.68 -13.54 -10.89
C MET A 1 9.46 -12.66 -9.93
N PRO A 2 9.77 -11.40 -10.24
CA PRO A 2 10.60 -10.61 -9.36
C PRO A 2 9.82 -10.37 -8.07
N SER A 3 10.25 -11.02 -6.99
CA SER A 3 9.74 -10.83 -5.65
C SER A 3 10.05 -9.39 -5.25
N ALA A 4 9.02 -8.60 -5.02
CA ALA A 4 9.22 -7.26 -4.49
C ALA A 4 9.73 -7.38 -3.05
N SER A 5 10.80 -6.65 -2.75
CA SER A 5 11.34 -6.63 -1.40
C SER A 5 10.29 -6.08 -0.42
N PRO A 6 10.04 -6.76 0.71
CA PRO A 6 9.17 -6.28 1.77
C PRO A 6 9.57 -4.87 2.24
N LEU A 7 8.61 -3.95 2.31
CA LEU A 7 8.84 -2.59 2.78
C LEU A 7 8.37 -2.47 4.24
N LYS A 8 9.33 -2.59 5.18
CA LYS A 8 9.05 -2.65 6.62
C LYS A 8 9.07 -1.29 7.32
N ASN A 9 9.76 -0.30 6.75
CA ASN A 9 9.85 1.06 7.27
C ASN A 9 9.23 2.02 6.26
N PHE A 10 8.24 2.81 6.69
CA PHE A 10 7.57 3.81 5.85
C PHE A 10 7.05 4.96 6.70
N ARG A 11 6.66 6.05 6.03
CA ARG A 11 5.93 7.17 6.61
C ARG A 11 4.61 7.37 5.87
N LEU A 12 3.52 7.52 6.63
CA LEU A 12 2.23 7.95 6.07
C LEU A 12 2.25 9.47 5.85
N THR A 13 1.93 9.90 4.63
CA THR A 13 1.65 11.32 4.35
C THR A 13 0.28 11.72 4.89
N ASP A 14 0.03 13.02 5.05
CA ASP A 14 -1.29 13.50 5.53
C ASP A 14 -2.41 13.16 4.53
N HIS A 15 -2.12 13.21 3.23
CA HIS A 15 -3.06 12.76 2.21
C HIS A 15 -3.41 11.27 2.37
N ALA A 16 -2.40 10.41 2.56
CA ALA A 16 -2.64 8.98 2.79
C ALA A 16 -3.47 8.73 4.06
N ARG A 17 -3.21 9.45 5.15
CA ARG A 17 -4.01 9.33 6.39
C ARG A 17 -5.48 9.68 6.18
N LEU A 18 -5.75 10.75 5.43
CA LEU A 18 -7.13 11.15 5.10
C LEU A 18 -7.83 10.09 4.24
N GLU A 19 -7.15 9.58 3.23
CA GLU A 19 -7.66 8.54 2.34
C GLU A 19 -7.90 7.21 3.08
N MET A 20 -7.02 6.84 4.01
CA MET A 20 -7.20 5.69 4.90
C MET A 20 -8.43 5.85 5.78
N ALA A 21 -8.57 7.00 6.45
CA ALA A 21 -9.71 7.27 7.34
C ALA A 21 -11.04 7.23 6.57
N ARG A 22 -11.09 7.84 5.38
CA ARG A 22 -12.29 7.86 4.51
C ARG A 22 -12.71 6.47 4.07
N ARG A 23 -11.75 5.57 3.84
CA ARG A 23 -11.99 4.20 3.37
C ARG A 23 -11.96 3.15 4.47
N GLN A 24 -11.80 3.58 5.72
CA GLN A 24 -11.69 2.69 6.90
C GLN A 24 -10.54 1.67 6.78
N ILE A 25 -9.42 2.09 6.20
CA ILE A 25 -8.23 1.27 6.02
C ILE A 25 -7.29 1.48 7.20
N SER A 26 -6.91 0.40 7.87
CA SER A 26 -5.97 0.45 8.99
C SER A 26 -4.52 0.46 8.53
N GLU A 27 -3.63 1.01 9.35
CA GLU A 27 -2.19 0.95 9.10
C GLU A 27 -1.67 -0.50 9.08
N THR A 28 -2.30 -1.41 9.83
CA THR A 28 -1.97 -2.83 9.83
C THR A 28 -2.21 -3.49 8.48
N GLU A 29 -3.32 -3.18 7.81
CA GLU A 29 -3.61 -3.70 6.46
C GLU A 29 -2.60 -3.18 5.44
N ILE A 30 -2.21 -1.91 5.54
CA ILE A 30 -1.15 -1.33 4.72
C ILE A 30 0.18 -2.04 4.95
N ALA A 31 0.57 -2.24 6.21
CA ALA A 31 1.80 -2.94 6.55
C ALA A 31 1.81 -4.39 6.03
N GLN A 32 0.67 -5.10 6.08
CA GLN A 32 0.54 -6.45 5.52
C GLN A 32 0.81 -6.45 4.01
N ILE A 33 0.19 -5.54 3.26
CA ILE A 33 0.39 -5.44 1.80
C ILE A 33 1.83 -5.07 1.47
N LEU A 34 2.44 -4.13 2.20
CA LEU A 34 3.83 -3.73 1.97
C LEU A 34 4.83 -4.83 2.34
N SER A 35 4.48 -5.71 3.29
CA SER A 35 5.35 -6.82 3.71
C SER A 35 5.26 -8.04 2.79
N ALA A 36 4.09 -8.29 2.21
CA ALA A 36 3.80 -9.46 1.38
C ALA A 36 2.81 -9.08 0.26
N PRO A 37 3.22 -8.25 -0.71
CA PRO A 37 2.36 -7.85 -1.81
C PRO A 37 2.06 -9.06 -2.72
N GLU A 38 0.81 -9.21 -3.18
CA GLU A 38 0.51 -10.18 -4.24
C GLU A 38 1.15 -9.74 -5.56
N GLN A 39 1.22 -8.42 -5.80
CA GLN A 39 1.85 -7.85 -6.97
C GLN A 39 2.48 -6.49 -6.65
N THR A 40 3.55 -6.18 -7.37
CA THR A 40 4.11 -4.82 -7.38
C THR A 40 4.32 -4.31 -8.80
N GLU A 41 4.10 -3.01 -8.98
CA GLU A 41 4.28 -2.31 -10.25
C GLU A 41 5.15 -1.09 -10.06
N ASN A 42 6.13 -0.86 -10.93
CA ASN A 42 6.85 0.42 -10.97
C ASN A 42 6.03 1.42 -11.79
N VAL A 43 5.84 2.63 -11.25
CA VAL A 43 5.11 3.70 -11.93
C VAL A 43 6.06 4.89 -12.08
N GLY A 44 6.56 5.08 -13.29
CA GLY A 44 7.62 6.06 -13.54
C GLY A 44 8.92 5.67 -12.82
N SER A 45 9.74 6.67 -12.51
CA SER A 45 11.04 6.47 -11.86
C SER A 45 10.98 6.44 -10.33
N SER A 46 10.06 7.18 -9.70
CA SER A 46 10.09 7.45 -8.26
C SER A 46 9.01 6.75 -7.43
N ARG A 47 8.09 6.02 -8.09
CA ARG A 47 6.95 5.40 -7.41
C ARG A 47 6.84 3.92 -7.67
N ARG A 48 6.37 3.22 -6.65
CA ARG A 48 6.01 1.81 -6.70
C ARG A 48 4.63 1.60 -6.12
N ILE A 49 3.84 0.77 -6.78
CA ILE A 49 2.55 0.30 -6.30
C ILE A 49 2.75 -1.08 -5.69
N PHE A 50 2.26 -1.26 -4.48
CA PHE A 50 2.13 -2.56 -3.81
C PHE A 50 0.64 -2.87 -3.73
N GLN A 51 0.23 -4.02 -4.26
CA GLN A 51 -1.19 -4.36 -4.31
C GLN A 51 -1.46 -5.80 -3.96
N SER A 52 -2.57 -6.00 -3.26
CA SER A 52 -3.08 -7.31 -2.88
C SER A 52 -4.60 -7.29 -2.87
N ARG A 53 -5.20 -8.43 -3.16
CA ARG A 53 -6.62 -8.66 -2.92
C ARG A 53 -6.89 -8.74 -1.42
N VAL A 54 -7.92 -8.05 -0.97
CA VAL A 54 -8.41 -8.03 0.41
C VAL A 54 -9.89 -8.37 0.43
N VAL A 55 -10.33 -9.09 1.46
CA VAL A 55 -11.73 -9.46 1.64
C VAL A 55 -12.34 -8.53 2.69
N TRP A 56 -13.34 -7.75 2.30
CA TRP A 56 -13.97 -6.75 3.17
C TRP A 56 -15.49 -6.83 3.19
N GLY A 57 -16.03 -6.28 4.28
CA GLY A 57 -17.46 -6.18 4.52
C GLY A 57 -18.11 -7.51 4.89
N LYS A 58 -19.36 -7.44 5.35
CA LYS A 58 -20.14 -8.62 5.81
C LYS A 58 -20.41 -9.64 4.71
N THR A 59 -20.38 -9.20 3.45
CA THR A 59 -20.60 -10.04 2.27
C THR A 59 -19.33 -10.74 1.77
N GLY A 60 -18.17 -10.43 2.35
CA GLY A 60 -16.89 -11.02 1.94
C GLY A 60 -16.48 -10.65 0.52
N LYS A 61 -16.82 -9.44 0.07
CA LYS A 61 -16.42 -8.99 -1.26
C LYS A 61 -14.92 -8.83 -1.33
N THR A 62 -14.34 -9.28 -2.43
CA THR A 62 -12.92 -9.09 -2.72
C THR A 62 -12.70 -7.73 -3.38
N TYR A 63 -11.76 -6.97 -2.84
CA TYR A 63 -11.29 -5.69 -3.37
C TYR A 63 -9.80 -5.79 -3.69
N LEU A 64 -9.31 -5.01 -4.64
CA LEU A 64 -7.87 -4.83 -4.85
C LEU A 64 -7.44 -3.57 -4.12
N LEU A 65 -6.68 -3.72 -3.03
CA LEU A 65 -6.11 -2.59 -2.31
C LEU A 65 -4.73 -2.27 -2.88
N ARG A 66 -4.50 -1.00 -3.22
CA ARG A 66 -3.27 -0.51 -3.85
C ARG A 66 -2.63 0.55 -2.96
N VAL A 67 -1.40 0.31 -2.56
CA VAL A 67 -0.59 1.25 -1.76
C VAL A 67 0.45 1.87 -2.68
N ILE A 68 0.38 3.19 -2.86
CA ILE A 68 1.30 3.92 -3.73
C ILE A 68 2.39 4.54 -2.87
N VAL A 69 3.64 4.15 -3.12
CA VAL A 69 4.81 4.54 -2.34
C VAL A 69 5.78 5.34 -3.19
N GLU A 70 6.19 6.51 -2.70
CA GLU A 70 7.34 7.26 -3.20
C GLU A 70 8.61 6.63 -2.62
N ILE A 71 9.37 5.91 -3.45
CA ILE A 71 10.49 5.05 -3.00
C ILE A 71 11.82 5.81 -2.88
N ASP A 72 11.91 7.02 -3.44
CA ASP A 72 13.11 7.86 -3.40
C ASP A 72 13.24 8.64 -2.07
N ARG A 73 12.29 8.46 -1.14
CA ARG A 73 12.31 9.07 0.20
C ARG A 73 12.90 8.09 1.22
N GLN A 74 13.47 8.64 2.29
CA GLN A 74 14.02 7.86 3.41
C GLN A 74 13.45 8.38 4.74
N PRO A 75 12.52 7.64 5.38
CA PRO A 75 11.91 6.39 4.90
C PRO A 75 10.99 6.62 3.68
N PRO A 76 10.69 5.57 2.89
CA PRO A 76 9.71 5.65 1.81
C PRO A 76 8.36 6.19 2.29
N GLU A 77 7.68 6.95 1.44
CA GLU A 77 6.45 7.66 1.83
C GLU A 77 5.24 7.07 1.11
N ILE A 78 4.22 6.73 1.87
CA ILE A 78 2.93 6.34 1.31
C ILE A 78 2.18 7.60 0.92
N VAL A 79 1.94 7.76 -0.37
CA VAL A 79 1.29 8.94 -0.94
C VAL A 79 -0.22 8.77 -0.92
N THR A 80 -0.72 7.58 -1.28
CA THR A 80 -2.16 7.30 -1.28
C THR A 80 -2.43 5.79 -1.18
N VAL A 81 -3.69 5.46 -0.85
CA VAL A 81 -4.23 4.12 -0.67
C VAL A 81 -5.58 3.97 -1.37
#